data_AF-A0A813KAW0-F1
#
_entry.id   AF-A0A813KAW0-F1
#
_cell.length_a   1.000
_cell.length_b   1.000
_cell.length_c   1.000
_cell.angle_alpha   90.00
_cell.angle_beta   90.00
_cell.angle_gamma   90.00
#
_symmetry.space_group_name_H-M   'P 1'
#
loop_
_entity.id
_entity.type
_entity.pdbx_description
1 polymer ?
#
loop_
_entity_poly.entity_id
_entity_poly.type
_entity_poly.pdbx_seq_one_letter_code
_entity_poly.pdbx_strand_id
1 'polypeptide(L)'
;MRGFFRKVKQVGVPLLVLSVLSLLLLHSFTFVDRGGAADTPVSVAKLLANFRELDDVKARLQRLEGQGTEASQLVRGFEYLKASHQKLEDRVSQLEAAVGKPQARESPAAAALPKPEERSLQPATASPSDSLAPGSSNCKIFVMWNYPTGPAMFIEKNLESWIYHSKGRCGHPILINESNIKEWIPDMPTEYWRMPYDACRSDIVRYALIYHHGGIYLDTDFLVVKDMAPVLDKLEDHDFISYSTREQSCEQGSFSSNFVGGRKGSVVMKEIWQAQKEAMVDHCDDKLRANDKKVCCSDDLTRQCHIPWAGIGENIAHPVLKRLVAPGSSPKIKYYCFHGPEGFVPSNFLVILTKKPGLADALSYFKAVKEEKPMDRIMYHLFASQGFGANFDGPRLFDNRTVVGYLYRKSIGHFTQIPRDPLEDGPGKICASDGGTCHCHGKVFYGRRFMDDLGGKQANLESLLRRTHAVKEVNGEIECSAGIFGDPLFTTPKHCICQPRTT
;
A
#
# COMPACT_ATOMS: atom_id res chain seq x y z
N MET A 1 20.31 -16.56 -2.69
CA MET A 1 21.55 -16.00 -2.08
C MET A 1 22.40 -17.05 -1.35
N ARG A 2 21.90 -17.83 -0.38
CA ARG A 2 22.73 -18.81 0.38
C ARG A 2 23.47 -19.85 -0.49
N GLY A 3 22.88 -20.28 -1.61
CA GLY A 3 23.54 -21.20 -2.56
C GLY A 3 24.66 -20.57 -3.42
N PHE A 4 24.57 -19.28 -3.71
CA PHE A 4 25.60 -18.52 -4.44
C PHE A 4 26.86 -18.34 -3.56
N PHE A 5 26.69 -17.91 -2.31
CA PHE A 5 27.81 -17.76 -1.37
C PHE A 5 28.49 -19.09 -1.01
N ARG A 6 27.76 -20.21 -1.01
CA ARG A 6 28.34 -21.55 -0.77
C ARG A 6 29.28 -21.98 -1.92
N LYS A 7 28.91 -21.67 -3.17
CA LYS A 7 29.73 -21.96 -4.35
C LYS A 7 30.94 -21.03 -4.47
N VAL A 8 30.79 -19.73 -4.18
CA VAL A 8 31.92 -18.78 -4.24
C VAL A 8 33.00 -19.08 -3.17
N LYS A 9 32.60 -19.64 -2.02
CA LYS A 9 33.54 -20.06 -0.96
C LYS A 9 34.38 -21.29 -1.34
N GLN A 10 33.93 -22.11 -2.30
CA GLN A 10 34.68 -23.29 -2.78
C GLN A 10 35.79 -22.94 -3.78
N VAL A 11 35.73 -21.77 -4.44
CA VAL A 11 36.69 -21.36 -5.49
C VAL A 11 37.80 -20.44 -4.93
N GLY A 12 37.93 -20.32 -3.60
CA GLY A 12 39.00 -19.55 -2.98
C GLY A 12 38.95 -18.04 -3.25
N VAL A 13 37.79 -17.50 -3.62
CA VAL A 13 37.64 -16.06 -3.87
C VAL A 13 37.90 -15.28 -2.57
N PRO A 14 38.84 -14.32 -2.54
CA PRO A 14 39.17 -13.58 -1.33
C PRO A 14 37.93 -12.91 -0.73
N LEU A 15 37.81 -12.96 0.60
CA LEU A 15 36.69 -12.41 1.38
C LEU A 15 36.35 -10.96 0.99
N LEU A 16 37.37 -10.19 0.59
CA LEU A 16 37.25 -8.79 0.14
C LEU A 16 36.36 -8.64 -1.12
N VAL A 17 36.46 -9.55 -2.10
CA VAL A 17 35.67 -9.50 -3.35
C VAL A 17 34.20 -9.83 -3.09
N LEU A 18 33.95 -10.77 -2.17
CA LEU A 18 32.60 -11.10 -1.70
C LEU A 18 31.95 -9.92 -0.95
N SER A 19 32.73 -9.18 -0.15
CA SER A 19 32.27 -7.98 0.54
C SER A 19 31.93 -6.86 -0.44
N VAL A 20 32.77 -6.62 -1.46
CA VAL A 20 32.53 -5.59 -2.48
C VAL A 20 31.30 -5.93 -3.34
N LEU A 21 31.15 -7.18 -3.80
CA LEU A 21 29.96 -7.61 -4.56
C LEU A 21 28.68 -7.52 -3.71
N SER A 22 28.76 -7.87 -2.42
CA SER A 22 27.63 -7.75 -1.51
C SER A 22 27.26 -6.28 -1.27
N LEU A 23 28.25 -5.39 -1.10
CA LEU A 23 28.03 -3.95 -0.96
C LEU A 23 27.46 -3.30 -2.23
N LEU A 24 27.93 -3.71 -3.41
CA LEU A 24 27.44 -3.21 -4.71
C LEU A 24 26.02 -3.68 -5.00
N LEU A 25 25.68 -4.92 -4.66
CA LEU A 25 24.32 -5.43 -4.76
C LEU A 25 23.40 -4.76 -3.74
N LEU A 26 23.86 -4.55 -2.49
CA LEU A 26 23.12 -3.79 -1.49
C LEU A 26 22.87 -2.35 -1.97
N HIS A 27 23.88 -1.70 -2.54
CA HIS A 27 23.78 -0.33 -3.04
C HIS A 27 22.86 -0.22 -4.26
N SER A 28 22.92 -1.19 -5.18
CA SER A 28 22.07 -1.24 -6.37
C SER A 28 20.60 -1.48 -5.99
N PHE A 29 20.33 -2.33 -4.98
CA PHE A 29 18.99 -2.49 -4.43
C PHE A 29 18.53 -1.23 -3.69
N THR A 30 19.37 -0.59 -2.86
CA THR A 30 19.00 0.66 -2.18
C THR A 30 18.84 1.84 -3.14
N PHE A 31 19.50 1.85 -4.30
CA PHE A 31 19.36 2.90 -5.31
C PHE A 31 18.09 2.76 -6.15
N VAL A 32 17.67 1.51 -6.43
CA VAL A 32 16.36 1.24 -7.05
C VAL A 32 15.20 1.53 -6.08
N ASP A 33 15.43 1.38 -4.77
CA ASP A 33 14.40 1.58 -3.73
C ASP A 33 14.41 2.99 -3.09
N ARG A 34 15.46 3.80 -3.30
CA ARG A 34 15.55 5.19 -2.84
C ARG A 34 15.88 6.16 -3.97
N GLY A 35 14.95 6.29 -4.91
CA GLY A 35 14.86 7.50 -5.75
C GLY A 35 14.28 8.67 -4.94
N GLY A 36 15.06 9.27 -4.04
CA GLY A 36 14.62 10.45 -3.29
C GLY A 36 15.52 10.89 -2.13
N ALA A 37 16.61 11.59 -2.44
CA ALA A 37 17.16 12.67 -1.61
C ALA A 37 18.10 13.53 -2.47
N ALA A 38 17.65 14.72 -2.85
CA ALA A 38 18.44 15.69 -3.60
C ALA A 38 19.25 16.65 -2.71
N ASP A 39 19.40 16.38 -1.40
CA ASP A 39 20.00 17.34 -0.46
C ASP A 39 21.18 16.82 0.36
N THR A 40 21.90 15.81 -0.14
CA THR A 40 23.31 15.62 0.26
C THR A 40 24.15 15.24 -0.94
N PRO A 41 25.17 16.02 -1.32
CA PRO A 41 26.11 15.62 -2.34
C PRO A 41 27.00 14.52 -1.76
N VAL A 42 26.54 13.26 -1.83
CA VAL A 42 27.49 12.17 -1.98
C VAL A 42 28.13 12.42 -3.34
N SER A 43 29.35 12.96 -3.35
CA SER A 43 29.97 13.37 -4.60
C SER A 43 30.01 12.18 -5.56
N VAL A 44 29.57 12.40 -6.80
CA VAL A 44 29.73 11.47 -7.92
C VAL A 44 31.18 10.95 -7.97
N ALA A 45 32.15 11.78 -7.55
CA ALA A 45 33.55 11.41 -7.37
C ALA A 45 33.81 10.25 -6.37
N LYS A 46 33.03 10.11 -5.28
CA LYS A 46 33.13 8.99 -4.33
C LYS A 46 32.59 7.68 -4.91
N LEU A 47 31.54 7.77 -5.72
CA LEU A 47 31.05 6.62 -6.48
C LEU A 47 32.09 6.20 -7.53
N LEU A 48 32.62 7.16 -8.29
CA LEU A 48 33.65 6.95 -9.32
C LEU A 48 34.97 6.39 -8.75
N ALA A 49 35.33 6.73 -7.51
CA ALA A 49 36.50 6.17 -6.83
C ALA A 49 36.36 4.66 -6.56
N ASN A 50 35.16 4.19 -6.18
CA ASN A 50 34.88 2.76 -5.97
C ASN A 50 34.91 1.96 -7.29
N PHE A 51 34.74 2.63 -8.45
CA PHE A 51 34.80 1.97 -9.76
C PHE A 51 36.22 1.77 -10.30
N ARG A 52 37.21 2.54 -9.84
CA ARG A 52 38.63 2.23 -10.16
C ARG A 52 39.08 0.90 -9.55
N GLU A 53 38.49 0.49 -8.43
CA GLU A 53 38.70 -0.84 -7.85
C GLU A 53 38.06 -1.96 -8.69
N LEU A 54 36.99 -1.65 -9.44
CA LEU A 54 36.32 -2.60 -10.33
C LEU A 54 37.16 -2.93 -11.57
N ASP A 55 37.86 -1.95 -12.16
CA ASP A 55 38.81 -2.22 -13.25
C ASP A 55 40.01 -3.09 -12.76
N ASP A 56 40.44 -2.95 -11.50
CA ASP A 56 41.45 -3.83 -10.91
C ASP A 56 40.93 -5.25 -10.67
N VAL A 57 39.67 -5.41 -10.23
CA VAL A 57 38.99 -6.71 -10.12
C VAL A 57 38.84 -7.37 -11.49
N LYS A 58 38.51 -6.60 -12.54
CA LYS A 58 38.48 -7.11 -13.93
C LYS A 58 39.85 -7.58 -14.40
N ALA A 59 40.90 -6.78 -14.18
CA ALA A 59 42.27 -7.17 -14.53
C ALA A 59 42.74 -8.42 -13.77
N ARG A 60 42.26 -8.62 -12.54
CA ARG A 60 42.47 -9.87 -11.77
C ARG A 60 41.68 -11.05 -12.35
N LEU A 61 40.42 -10.86 -12.74
CA LEU A 61 39.59 -11.92 -13.35
C LEU A 61 40.09 -12.32 -14.75
N GLN A 62 40.57 -11.38 -15.56
CA GLN A 62 41.15 -11.67 -16.88
C GLN A 62 42.45 -12.47 -16.78
N ARG A 63 43.25 -12.26 -15.71
CA ARG A 63 44.41 -13.12 -15.41
C ARG A 63 44.03 -14.56 -15.04
N LEU A 64 42.79 -14.78 -14.61
CA LEU A 64 42.24 -16.09 -14.27
C LEU A 64 41.51 -16.77 -15.44
N GLU A 65 41.27 -16.10 -16.57
CA GLU A 65 40.62 -16.68 -17.76
C GLU A 65 41.41 -17.83 -18.39
N GLY A 66 42.72 -17.94 -18.10
CA GLY A 66 43.53 -19.11 -18.47
C GLY A 66 43.20 -20.39 -17.68
N GLN A 67 42.31 -20.33 -16.68
CA GLN A 67 42.08 -21.44 -15.74
C GLN A 67 40.67 -22.08 -15.82
N GLY A 68 39.80 -21.66 -16.75
CA GLY A 68 38.55 -22.39 -17.02
C GLY A 68 37.34 -21.54 -17.43
N THR A 69 36.27 -22.22 -17.83
CA THR A 69 35.05 -21.64 -18.45
C THR A 69 34.21 -20.76 -17.52
N GLU A 70 34.36 -20.88 -16.19
CA GLU A 70 33.62 -20.07 -15.20
C GLU A 70 34.16 -18.62 -15.10
N ALA A 71 35.47 -18.41 -15.26
CA ALA A 71 36.06 -17.07 -15.27
C ALA A 71 35.52 -16.23 -16.44
N SER A 72 35.37 -16.84 -17.62
CA SER A 72 34.79 -16.21 -18.80
C SER A 72 33.29 -15.90 -18.67
N GLN A 73 32.56 -16.56 -17.77
CA GLN A 73 31.16 -16.20 -17.45
C GLN A 73 31.11 -14.99 -16.52
N LEU A 74 32.02 -14.91 -15.54
CA LEU A 74 32.17 -13.75 -14.66
C LEU A 74 32.61 -12.49 -15.43
N VAL A 75 33.57 -12.61 -16.35
CA VAL A 75 33.99 -11.50 -17.22
C VAL A 75 32.83 -11.02 -18.10
N ARG A 76 32.03 -11.93 -18.68
CA ARG A 76 30.82 -11.57 -19.43
C ARG A 76 29.76 -10.87 -18.58
N GLY A 77 29.52 -11.34 -17.36
CA GLY A 77 28.61 -10.68 -16.41
C GLY A 77 29.07 -9.27 -16.04
N PHE A 78 30.39 -9.08 -15.93
CA PHE A 78 31.00 -7.78 -15.66
C PHE A 78 30.81 -6.79 -16.82
N GLU A 79 31.06 -7.22 -18.06
CA GLU A 79 30.84 -6.40 -19.25
C GLU A 79 29.36 -5.99 -19.40
N TYR A 80 28.43 -6.90 -19.09
CA TYR A 80 27.00 -6.59 -19.11
C TYR A 80 26.62 -5.51 -18.09
N LEU A 81 27.18 -5.58 -16.87
CA LEU A 81 26.96 -4.56 -15.84
C LEU A 81 27.53 -3.20 -16.25
N LYS A 82 28.74 -3.19 -16.84
CA LYS A 82 29.37 -1.96 -17.36
C LYS A 82 28.53 -1.30 -18.47
N ALA A 83 28.03 -2.09 -19.41
CA ALA A 83 27.15 -1.59 -20.47
C ALA A 83 25.80 -1.06 -19.94
N SER A 84 25.25 -1.70 -18.92
CA SER A 84 24.00 -1.26 -18.27
C SER A 84 24.20 0.04 -17.49
N HIS A 85 25.36 0.22 -16.85
CA HIS A 85 25.74 1.46 -16.18
C HIS A 85 25.91 2.63 -17.16
N GLN A 86 26.64 2.42 -18.27
CA GLN A 86 26.80 3.46 -19.29
C GLN A 86 25.44 3.94 -19.82
N LYS A 87 24.50 3.02 -20.07
CA LYS A 87 23.12 3.39 -20.46
C LYS A 87 22.39 4.22 -19.39
N LEU A 88 22.69 4.01 -18.11
CA LEU A 88 22.10 4.78 -17.03
C LEU A 88 22.73 6.19 -16.97
N GLU A 89 24.05 6.30 -17.11
CA GLU A 89 24.75 7.60 -17.22
C GLU A 89 24.23 8.42 -18.40
N ASP A 90 24.11 7.80 -19.57
CA ASP A 90 23.58 8.45 -20.77
C ASP A 90 22.14 8.96 -20.53
N ARG A 91 21.30 8.19 -19.82
CA ARG A 91 19.94 8.60 -19.45
C ARG A 91 19.93 9.73 -18.44
N VAL A 92 20.83 9.73 -17.45
CA VAL A 92 20.94 10.82 -16.47
C VAL A 92 21.39 12.10 -17.18
N SER A 93 22.42 12.04 -18.02
CA SER A 93 22.86 13.20 -18.81
C SER A 93 21.78 13.72 -19.76
N GLN A 94 20.98 12.83 -20.38
CA GLN A 94 19.82 13.24 -21.19
C GLN A 94 18.74 13.92 -20.34
N LEU A 95 18.47 13.43 -19.13
CA LEU A 95 17.51 14.05 -18.21
C LEU A 95 18.00 15.41 -17.72
N GLU A 96 19.28 15.55 -17.37
CA GLU A 96 19.88 16.83 -16.99
C GLU A 96 19.85 17.85 -18.13
N ALA A 97 20.12 17.41 -19.37
CA ALA A 97 19.99 18.25 -20.55
C ALA A 97 18.53 18.65 -20.84
N ALA A 98 17.57 17.75 -20.61
CA ALA A 98 16.15 17.99 -20.83
C ALA A 98 15.50 18.88 -19.76
N VAL A 99 16.01 18.85 -18.53
CA VAL A 99 15.46 19.65 -17.41
C VAL A 99 15.82 21.14 -17.54
N GLY A 100 16.83 21.49 -18.33
CA GLY A 100 17.24 22.89 -18.53
C GLY A 100 17.79 23.53 -17.25
N LYS A 101 18.72 24.49 -17.40
CA LYS A 101 19.19 25.26 -16.24
C LYS A 101 17.99 26.00 -15.62
N PRO A 102 17.79 25.96 -14.30
CA PRO A 102 16.73 26.73 -13.66
C PRO A 102 16.94 28.22 -13.98
N GLN A 103 16.06 28.78 -14.80
CA GLN A 103 15.95 30.24 -14.91
C GLN A 103 15.51 30.74 -13.55
N ALA A 104 16.26 31.71 -13.01
CA ALA A 104 15.87 32.45 -11.82
C ALA A 104 14.50 33.11 -12.08
N ARG A 105 13.43 32.46 -11.63
CA ARG A 105 12.09 33.03 -11.64
C ARG A 105 11.95 33.87 -10.38
N GLU A 106 11.68 35.16 -10.59
CA GLU A 106 11.16 36.03 -9.56
C GLU A 106 9.90 35.40 -8.95
N SER A 107 9.82 35.40 -7.62
CA SER A 107 8.66 34.91 -6.88
C SER A 107 7.41 35.68 -7.31
N PRO A 108 6.37 35.02 -7.84
CA PRO A 108 5.07 35.65 -7.98
C PRO A 108 4.53 35.92 -6.57
N ALA A 109 4.12 37.16 -6.33
CA ALA A 109 3.38 37.54 -5.14
C ALA A 109 2.22 36.55 -4.90
N ALA A 110 2.09 36.11 -3.65
CA ALA A 110 1.10 35.14 -3.21
C ALA A 110 -0.32 35.54 -3.65
N ALA A 111 -0.84 34.91 -4.69
CA ALA A 111 -2.23 35.00 -5.04
C ALA A 111 -3.04 34.32 -3.95
N ALA A 112 -3.88 35.10 -3.25
CA ALA A 112 -4.77 34.61 -2.22
C ALA A 112 -5.65 33.48 -2.77
N LEU A 113 -5.58 32.31 -2.13
CA LEU A 113 -6.53 31.23 -2.38
C LEU A 113 -7.95 31.74 -2.10
N PRO A 114 -8.95 31.39 -2.93
CA PRO A 114 -10.34 31.71 -2.63
C PRO A 114 -10.70 31.11 -1.28
N LYS A 115 -11.20 31.94 -0.37
CA LYS A 115 -11.76 31.49 0.90
C LYS A 115 -12.82 30.42 0.60
N PRO A 116 -12.81 29.27 1.30
CA PRO A 116 -13.91 28.33 1.21
C PRO A 116 -15.20 29.09 1.53
N GLU A 117 -16.15 29.06 0.62
CA GLU A 117 -17.49 29.56 0.87
C GLU A 117 -18.03 28.78 2.07
N GLU A 118 -18.16 29.48 3.20
CA GLU A 118 -18.69 28.95 4.45
C GLU A 118 -20.20 28.77 4.26
N ARG A 119 -20.57 27.71 3.54
CA ARG A 119 -21.96 27.29 3.41
C ARG A 119 -22.36 26.77 4.77
N SER A 120 -23.06 27.59 5.54
CA SER A 120 -23.71 27.23 6.80
C SER A 120 -24.57 25.98 6.58
N LEU A 121 -23.98 24.81 6.81
CA LEU A 121 -24.66 23.54 6.90
C LEU A 121 -25.44 23.59 8.21
N GLN A 122 -26.72 23.97 8.11
CA GLN A 122 -27.66 23.67 9.17
C GLN A 122 -27.59 22.16 9.43
N PRO A 123 -27.51 21.70 10.69
CA PRO A 123 -27.55 20.30 10.99
C PRO A 123 -28.82 19.73 10.38
N ALA A 124 -28.67 18.82 9.42
CA ALA A 124 -29.78 18.08 8.87
C ALA A 124 -30.41 17.31 10.03
N THR A 125 -31.51 17.83 10.56
CA THR A 125 -32.40 17.08 11.43
C THR A 125 -32.84 15.89 10.60
N ALA A 126 -32.27 14.72 10.91
CA ALA A 126 -32.69 13.47 10.32
C ALA A 126 -34.16 13.28 10.67
N SER A 127 -35.04 13.50 9.70
CA SER A 127 -36.44 13.15 9.80
C SER A 127 -36.53 11.65 10.06
N PRO A 128 -37.14 11.21 11.18
CA PRO A 128 -37.43 9.81 11.38
C PRO A 128 -38.54 9.42 10.40
N SER A 129 -38.39 8.25 9.78
CA SER A 129 -39.37 7.53 8.95
C SER A 129 -39.53 7.96 7.48
N ASP A 130 -38.47 7.84 6.68
CA ASP A 130 -38.66 7.28 5.34
C ASP A 130 -38.71 5.76 5.49
N SER A 131 -39.92 5.21 5.39
CA SER A 131 -40.15 3.77 5.36
C SER A 131 -39.43 3.18 4.14
N LEU A 132 -38.29 2.53 4.38
CA LEU A 132 -37.56 1.76 3.37
C LEU A 132 -38.55 0.82 2.67
N ALA A 133 -38.66 0.98 1.35
CA ALA A 133 -39.58 0.19 0.54
C ALA A 133 -39.34 -1.31 0.79
N PRO A 134 -40.40 -2.09 1.10
CA PRO A 134 -40.29 -3.50 1.39
C PRO A 134 -39.88 -4.24 0.10
N GLY A 135 -38.62 -4.65 0.03
CA GLY A 135 -38.05 -5.33 -1.14
C GLY A 135 -36.55 -5.09 -1.33
N SER A 136 -35.97 -4.06 -0.72
CA SER A 136 -34.52 -3.87 -0.74
C SER A 136 -33.85 -4.87 0.21
N SER A 137 -33.31 -5.95 -0.33
CA SER A 137 -32.36 -6.76 0.43
C SER A 137 -31.21 -5.85 0.83
N ASN A 138 -31.06 -5.54 2.13
CA ASN A 138 -29.99 -4.69 2.64
C ASN A 138 -28.67 -5.10 2.01
N CYS A 139 -28.05 -4.16 1.28
CA CYS A 139 -26.76 -4.40 0.66
C CYS A 139 -25.74 -4.86 1.71
N LYS A 140 -24.85 -5.76 1.31
CA LYS A 140 -23.76 -6.26 2.15
C LYS A 140 -22.44 -5.68 1.64
N ILE A 141 -21.63 -5.16 2.56
CA ILE A 141 -20.25 -4.76 2.31
C ILE A 141 -19.36 -5.74 3.05
N PHE A 142 -18.49 -6.43 2.34
CA PHE A 142 -17.54 -7.39 2.87
C PHE A 142 -16.12 -6.84 2.84
N VAL A 143 -15.31 -7.22 3.82
CA VAL A 143 -13.89 -6.85 3.89
C VAL A 143 -13.10 -7.95 4.60
N MET A 144 -11.91 -8.27 4.09
CA MET A 144 -10.97 -9.15 4.81
C MET A 144 -10.39 -8.41 6.02
N TRP A 145 -10.39 -9.04 7.19
CA TRP A 145 -10.11 -8.39 8.47
C TRP A 145 -9.21 -9.23 9.38
N ASN A 146 -7.89 -9.05 9.24
CA ASN A 146 -6.89 -9.71 10.07
C ASN A 146 -5.98 -8.68 10.75
N TYR A 147 -6.49 -8.05 11.81
CA TYR A 147 -5.78 -7.03 12.59
C TYR A 147 -5.75 -7.41 14.08
N PRO A 148 -4.91 -8.39 14.48
CA PRO A 148 -4.90 -8.91 15.85
C PRO A 148 -4.52 -7.85 16.90
N THR A 149 -3.76 -6.83 16.51
CA THR A 149 -3.35 -5.70 17.35
C THR A 149 -4.24 -4.46 17.16
N GLY A 150 -5.37 -4.61 16.47
CA GLY A 150 -6.18 -3.49 16.00
C GLY A 150 -5.70 -2.93 14.65
N PRO A 151 -6.61 -2.38 13.84
CA PRO A 151 -6.28 -1.76 12.56
C PRO A 151 -5.59 -0.41 12.76
N ALA A 152 -4.92 0.09 11.71
CA ALA A 152 -4.47 1.49 11.70
C ALA A 152 -5.67 2.44 11.63
N MET A 153 -5.54 3.67 12.16
CA MET A 153 -6.64 4.63 12.23
C MET A 153 -7.29 4.88 10.86
N PHE A 154 -6.51 4.98 9.79
CA PHE A 154 -7.05 5.24 8.46
C PHE A 154 -8.01 4.14 7.99
N ILE A 155 -7.80 2.89 8.42
CA ILE A 155 -8.69 1.77 8.10
C ILE A 155 -10.01 1.93 8.83
N GLU A 156 -9.99 2.27 10.12
CA GLU A 156 -11.22 2.55 10.89
C GLU A 156 -12.02 3.68 10.24
N LYS A 157 -11.32 4.75 9.85
CA LYS A 157 -11.92 5.91 9.17
C LYS A 157 -12.45 5.58 7.77
N ASN A 158 -11.81 4.66 7.06
CA ASN A 158 -12.35 4.13 5.81
C ASN A 158 -13.68 3.40 6.05
N LEU A 159 -13.77 2.52 7.04
CA LEU A 159 -15.02 1.82 7.39
C LEU A 159 -16.14 2.81 7.80
N GLU A 160 -15.83 3.82 8.61
CA GLU A 160 -16.76 4.91 8.95
C GLU A 160 -17.31 5.60 7.68
N SER A 161 -16.43 5.87 6.71
CA SER A 161 -16.82 6.48 5.44
C SER A 161 -17.79 5.60 4.65
N TRP A 162 -17.60 4.27 4.64
CA TRP A 162 -18.48 3.34 3.94
C TRP A 162 -19.88 3.36 4.54
N ILE A 163 -19.96 3.29 5.87
CA ILE A 163 -21.22 3.32 6.62
C ILE A 163 -21.95 4.64 6.30
N TYR A 164 -21.28 5.78 6.45
CA TYR A 164 -21.89 7.09 6.26
C TYR A 164 -22.37 7.35 4.82
N HIS A 165 -21.57 6.95 3.83
CA HIS A 165 -21.88 7.19 2.41
C HIS A 165 -22.79 6.12 1.79
N SER A 166 -23.04 5.01 2.49
CA SER A 166 -24.09 4.04 2.10
C SER A 166 -25.51 4.54 2.38
N LYS A 167 -25.68 5.59 3.20
CA LYS A 167 -26.99 6.17 3.58
C LYS A 167 -27.99 5.14 4.13
N GLY A 168 -27.48 4.14 4.85
CA GLY A 168 -28.30 3.07 5.44
C GLY A 168 -28.81 2.04 4.42
N ARG A 169 -28.43 2.15 3.13
CA ARG A 169 -28.80 1.17 2.10
C ARG A 169 -28.02 -0.14 2.24
N CYS A 170 -26.87 -0.11 2.90
CA CYS A 170 -26.11 -1.29 3.29
C CYS A 170 -26.12 -1.42 4.82
N GLY A 171 -25.99 -2.66 5.31
CA GLY A 171 -25.69 -2.91 6.73
C GLY A 171 -24.27 -2.48 7.11
N HIS A 172 -23.90 -2.70 8.36
CA HIS A 172 -22.50 -2.54 8.78
C HIS A 172 -21.58 -3.47 7.98
N PRO A 173 -20.33 -3.05 7.66
CA PRO A 173 -19.36 -3.91 7.00
C PRO A 173 -19.18 -5.24 7.75
N ILE A 174 -19.20 -6.33 7.00
CA ILE A 174 -19.01 -7.69 7.50
C ILE A 174 -17.51 -7.98 7.47
N LEU A 175 -16.92 -8.09 8.65
CA LEU A 175 -15.50 -8.31 8.86
C LEU A 175 -15.20 -9.82 8.75
N ILE A 176 -14.57 -10.22 7.64
CA ILE A 176 -14.28 -11.63 7.34
C ILE A 176 -12.87 -11.98 7.81
N ASN A 177 -12.74 -13.07 8.57
CA ASN A 177 -11.47 -13.55 9.07
C ASN A 177 -11.47 -15.08 9.12
N GLU A 178 -10.36 -15.68 9.58
CA GLU A 178 -10.23 -17.14 9.61
C GLU A 178 -11.29 -17.83 10.49
N SER A 179 -11.75 -17.17 11.56
CA SER A 179 -12.68 -17.76 12.52
C SER A 179 -14.12 -17.85 12.00
N ASN A 180 -14.53 -16.95 11.11
CA ASN A 180 -15.93 -16.88 10.63
C ASN A 180 -16.10 -17.19 9.14
N ILE A 181 -15.02 -17.32 8.36
CA ILE A 181 -15.15 -17.43 6.90
C ILE A 181 -15.99 -18.61 6.43
N LYS A 182 -15.98 -19.75 7.16
CA LYS A 182 -16.77 -20.93 6.80
C LYS A 182 -18.28 -20.71 6.95
N GLU A 183 -18.69 -19.76 7.77
CA GLU A 183 -20.10 -19.35 7.89
C GLU A 183 -20.56 -18.61 6.63
N TRP A 184 -19.65 -17.91 5.97
CA TRP A 184 -19.93 -17.09 4.79
C TRP A 184 -19.62 -17.81 3.46
N ILE A 185 -18.64 -18.71 3.45
CA ILE A 185 -18.20 -19.49 2.30
C ILE A 185 -18.10 -20.97 2.74
N PRO A 186 -19.23 -21.69 2.79
CA PRO A 186 -19.26 -23.05 3.34
C PRO A 186 -18.48 -24.07 2.48
N ASP A 187 -18.27 -23.80 1.19
CA ASP A 187 -17.51 -24.64 0.26
C ASP A 187 -16.05 -24.17 0.06
N MET A 188 -15.47 -23.44 1.04
CA MET A 188 -14.07 -23.03 1.02
C MET A 188 -13.11 -24.24 1.04
N PRO A 189 -12.19 -24.39 0.06
CA PRO A 189 -11.20 -25.47 0.05
C PRO A 189 -10.26 -25.44 1.25
N THR A 190 -9.78 -26.61 1.66
CA THR A 190 -8.85 -26.75 2.79
C THR A 190 -7.51 -26.06 2.57
N GLU A 191 -7.09 -25.91 1.31
CA GLU A 191 -5.86 -25.27 0.86
C GLU A 191 -5.82 -23.78 1.20
N TYR A 192 -6.98 -23.14 1.36
CA TYR A 192 -7.08 -21.76 1.84
C TYR A 192 -6.29 -21.54 3.14
N TRP A 193 -6.32 -22.51 4.05
CA TRP A 193 -5.62 -22.43 5.34
C TRP A 193 -4.10 -22.56 5.25
N ARG A 194 -3.59 -23.01 4.11
CA ARG A 194 -2.16 -23.13 3.83
C ARG A 194 -1.59 -21.93 3.09
N MET A 195 -2.44 -20.93 2.80
CA MET A 195 -2.02 -19.72 2.10
C MET A 195 -1.13 -18.84 2.97
N PRO A 196 -0.03 -18.31 2.41
CA PRO A 196 1.05 -17.72 3.19
C PRO A 196 0.79 -16.31 3.74
N TYR A 197 -0.18 -15.56 3.19
CA TYR A 197 -0.42 -14.16 3.59
C TYR A 197 -1.85 -13.69 3.27
N ASP A 198 -2.30 -12.62 3.91
CA ASP A 198 -3.70 -12.19 3.83
C ASP A 198 -4.12 -11.62 2.47
N ALA A 199 -3.19 -11.01 1.72
CA ALA A 199 -3.50 -10.48 0.39
C ALA A 199 -3.91 -11.58 -0.61
N CYS A 200 -3.25 -12.75 -0.61
CA CYS A 200 -3.67 -13.85 -1.49
C CYS A 200 -4.94 -14.55 -0.99
N ARG A 201 -5.19 -14.54 0.31
CA ARG A 201 -6.46 -14.99 0.86
C ARG A 201 -7.60 -14.09 0.40
N SER A 202 -7.42 -12.77 0.49
CA SER A 202 -8.44 -11.80 0.10
C SER A 202 -8.80 -11.86 -1.40
N ASP A 203 -7.84 -12.22 -2.25
CA ASP A 203 -8.06 -12.49 -3.68
C ASP A 203 -9.14 -13.54 -3.95
N ILE A 204 -9.29 -14.53 -3.07
CA ILE A 204 -10.29 -15.60 -3.22
C ILE A 204 -11.60 -15.22 -2.55
N VAL A 205 -11.47 -14.72 -1.32
CA VAL A 205 -12.62 -14.38 -0.47
C VAL A 205 -13.56 -13.42 -1.16
N ARG A 206 -13.03 -12.43 -1.89
CA ARG A 206 -13.86 -11.42 -2.54
C ARG A 206 -14.84 -12.01 -3.56
N TYR A 207 -14.43 -12.94 -4.42
CA TYR A 207 -15.33 -13.48 -5.44
C TYR A 207 -16.31 -14.49 -4.85
N ALA A 208 -15.85 -15.33 -3.93
CA ALA A 208 -16.69 -16.29 -3.24
C ALA A 208 -17.82 -15.60 -2.46
N LEU A 209 -17.53 -14.55 -1.68
CA LEU A 209 -18.55 -13.82 -0.92
C LEU A 209 -19.63 -13.24 -1.83
N ILE A 210 -19.24 -12.59 -2.93
CA ILE A 210 -20.20 -11.97 -3.84
C ILE A 210 -21.00 -13.05 -4.59
N TYR A 211 -20.40 -14.17 -4.93
CA TYR A 211 -21.13 -15.31 -5.48
C TYR A 211 -22.24 -15.79 -4.52
N HIS A 212 -21.90 -16.07 -3.25
CA HIS A 212 -22.85 -16.62 -2.27
C HIS A 212 -23.89 -15.61 -1.79
N HIS A 213 -23.53 -14.33 -1.68
CA HIS A 213 -24.33 -13.34 -0.95
C HIS A 213 -24.72 -12.10 -1.76
N GLY A 214 -24.11 -11.86 -2.92
CA GLY A 214 -24.17 -10.58 -3.62
C GLY A 214 -23.53 -9.45 -2.80
N GLY A 215 -23.74 -8.20 -3.23
CA GLY A 215 -23.24 -7.03 -2.52
C GLY A 215 -21.89 -6.55 -3.06
N ILE A 216 -21.05 -6.05 -2.17
CA ILE A 216 -19.74 -5.44 -2.50
C ILE A 216 -18.66 -6.03 -1.60
N TYR A 217 -17.47 -6.24 -2.15
CA TYR A 217 -16.24 -6.41 -1.41
C TYR A 217 -15.35 -5.17 -1.63
N LEU A 218 -14.76 -4.67 -0.54
CA LEU A 218 -13.83 -3.54 -0.54
C LEU A 218 -12.57 -3.93 0.24
N ASP A 219 -11.39 -3.64 -0.32
CA ASP A 219 -10.17 -3.63 0.47
C ASP A 219 -10.20 -2.48 1.50
N THR A 220 -9.49 -2.67 2.62
CA THR A 220 -9.49 -1.75 3.77
C THR A 220 -8.92 -0.36 3.48
N ASP A 221 -8.30 -0.17 2.32
CA ASP A 221 -7.68 1.08 1.89
C ASP A 221 -8.53 1.87 0.89
N PHE A 222 -9.82 1.61 0.84
CA PHE A 222 -10.80 2.45 0.15
C PHE A 222 -11.37 3.53 1.05
N LEU A 223 -11.24 4.79 0.63
CA LEU A 223 -11.96 5.91 1.23
C LEU A 223 -13.15 6.28 0.35
N VAL A 224 -14.37 6.18 0.88
CA VAL A 224 -15.58 6.65 0.17
C VAL A 224 -15.78 8.11 0.51
N VAL A 225 -15.93 8.99 -0.48
CA VAL A 225 -15.97 10.46 -0.30
C VAL A 225 -17.33 11.05 -0.68
N LYS A 226 -18.15 10.30 -1.43
CA LYS A 226 -19.50 10.69 -1.84
C LYS A 226 -20.49 9.55 -1.64
N ASP A 227 -21.77 9.90 -1.76
CA ASP A 227 -22.87 8.95 -1.79
C ASP A 227 -22.58 7.75 -2.72
N MET A 228 -22.74 6.55 -2.16
CA MET A 228 -22.51 5.29 -2.87
C MET A 228 -23.69 4.88 -3.76
N ALA A 229 -24.81 5.62 -3.79
CA ALA A 229 -25.98 5.27 -4.59
C ALA A 229 -25.66 4.84 -6.03
N PRO A 230 -24.79 5.52 -6.80
CA PRO A 230 -24.44 5.09 -8.16
C PRO A 230 -23.78 3.71 -8.25
N VAL A 231 -23.12 3.27 -7.18
CA VAL A 231 -22.55 1.92 -7.05
C VAL A 231 -23.63 0.94 -6.62
N LEU A 232 -24.44 1.30 -5.62
CA LEU A 232 -25.44 0.44 -5.03
C LEU A 232 -26.60 0.12 -5.98
N ASP A 233 -27.02 1.09 -6.79
CA ASP A 233 -28.10 0.90 -7.79
C ASP A 233 -27.74 -0.17 -8.82
N LYS A 234 -26.45 -0.36 -9.10
CA LYS A 234 -25.98 -1.36 -10.06
C LYS A 234 -26.05 -2.79 -9.49
N LEU A 235 -26.06 -2.95 -8.16
CA LEU A 235 -26.10 -4.27 -7.52
C LEU A 235 -27.39 -5.05 -7.79
N GLU A 236 -28.46 -4.33 -8.16
CA GLU A 236 -29.76 -4.93 -8.41
C GLU A 236 -29.75 -5.86 -9.63
N ASP A 237 -28.99 -5.51 -10.68
CA ASP A 237 -29.06 -6.21 -11.96
C ASP A 237 -27.73 -6.47 -12.67
N HIS A 238 -26.59 -6.05 -12.11
CA HIS A 238 -25.28 -6.37 -12.67
C HIS A 238 -24.71 -7.65 -12.06
N ASP A 239 -24.23 -8.55 -12.94
CA ASP A 239 -23.44 -9.71 -12.56
C ASP A 239 -22.05 -9.30 -12.04
N PHE A 240 -21.50 -8.21 -12.56
CA PHE A 240 -20.14 -7.79 -12.22
C PHE A 240 -20.01 -6.27 -12.22
N ILE A 241 -19.49 -5.73 -11.11
CA ILE A 241 -19.20 -4.31 -10.95
C ILE A 241 -17.75 -4.21 -10.47
N SER A 242 -16.95 -3.38 -11.12
CA SER A 242 -15.59 -3.11 -10.68
C SER A 242 -15.16 -1.71 -11.17
N TYR A 243 -13.86 -1.44 -11.21
CA TYR A 243 -13.31 -0.24 -11.82
C TYR A 243 -12.04 -0.59 -12.61
N SER A 244 -11.67 0.27 -13.54
CA SER A 244 -10.46 0.11 -14.34
C SER A 244 -9.55 1.31 -14.21
N THR A 245 -8.24 1.06 -14.19
CA THR A 245 -7.23 2.10 -14.40
C THR A 245 -7.10 2.42 -15.89
N ARG A 246 -6.20 3.34 -16.24
CA ARG A 246 -5.96 3.74 -17.64
C ARG A 246 -5.45 2.58 -18.52
N GLU A 247 -4.78 1.61 -17.91
CA GLU A 247 -4.19 0.44 -18.56
C GLU A 247 -5.13 -0.77 -18.59
N GLN A 248 -6.32 -0.65 -17.98
CA GLN A 248 -7.30 -1.73 -17.84
C GLN A 248 -8.59 -1.41 -18.60
N SER A 249 -9.29 -2.44 -19.04
CA SER A 249 -10.59 -2.35 -19.68
C SER A 249 -11.40 -3.61 -19.43
N CYS A 250 -12.55 -3.44 -18.77
CA CYS A 250 -13.45 -4.56 -18.49
C CYS A 250 -14.04 -5.19 -19.75
N GLU A 251 -14.19 -4.40 -20.82
CA GLU A 251 -14.58 -4.91 -22.14
C GLU A 251 -13.53 -5.87 -22.72
N GLN A 252 -12.27 -5.72 -22.31
CA GLN A 252 -11.17 -6.61 -22.65
C GLN A 252 -10.88 -7.65 -21.56
N GLY A 253 -11.70 -7.66 -20.49
CA GLY A 253 -11.59 -8.55 -19.35
C GLY A 253 -10.59 -8.13 -18.27
N SER A 254 -9.96 -6.95 -18.34
CA SER A 254 -9.02 -6.47 -17.32
C SER A 254 -9.63 -5.39 -16.41
N PHE A 255 -9.40 -5.51 -15.10
CA PHE A 255 -10.00 -4.66 -14.08
C PHE A 255 -9.20 -4.69 -12.78
N SER A 256 -9.44 -3.76 -11.85
CA SER A 256 -8.84 -3.82 -10.52
C SER A 256 -9.73 -4.61 -9.56
N SER A 257 -9.14 -5.62 -8.93
CA SER A 257 -9.86 -6.52 -8.04
C SER A 257 -9.99 -6.04 -6.59
N ASN A 258 -9.41 -4.88 -6.23
CA ASN A 258 -9.49 -4.32 -4.87
C ASN A 258 -10.90 -3.82 -4.50
N PHE A 259 -11.76 -3.64 -5.52
CA PHE A 259 -13.20 -3.46 -5.38
C PHE A 259 -13.92 -4.36 -6.39
N VAL A 260 -14.85 -5.16 -5.89
CA VAL A 260 -15.74 -5.97 -6.73
C VAL A 260 -17.15 -5.96 -6.14
N GLY A 261 -18.17 -5.92 -7.00
CA GLY A 261 -19.56 -6.03 -6.60
C GLY A 261 -20.36 -6.83 -7.61
N GLY A 262 -21.56 -7.22 -7.23
CA GLY A 262 -22.48 -7.93 -8.10
C GLY A 262 -23.68 -8.50 -7.36
N ARG A 263 -24.68 -8.90 -8.12
CA ARG A 263 -25.86 -9.58 -7.57
C ARG A 263 -25.50 -10.98 -7.07
N LYS A 264 -26.27 -11.47 -6.09
CA LYS A 264 -26.17 -12.84 -5.58
C LYS A 264 -26.36 -13.85 -6.72
N GLY A 265 -25.52 -14.88 -6.78
CA GLY A 265 -25.58 -15.89 -7.83
C GLY A 265 -25.12 -15.41 -9.21
N SER A 266 -24.37 -14.29 -9.28
CA SER A 266 -23.72 -13.82 -10.50
C SER A 266 -22.97 -14.94 -11.22
N VAL A 267 -23.18 -15.04 -12.53
CA VAL A 267 -22.49 -16.02 -13.38
C VAL A 267 -20.98 -15.73 -13.39
N VAL A 268 -20.60 -14.45 -13.47
CA VAL A 268 -19.19 -14.04 -13.47
C VAL A 268 -18.51 -14.46 -12.16
N MET A 269 -19.12 -14.16 -11.02
CA MET A 269 -18.54 -14.51 -9.72
C MET A 269 -18.47 -16.02 -9.51
N LYS A 270 -19.47 -16.77 -9.98
CA LYS A 270 -19.47 -18.23 -9.95
C LYS A 270 -18.29 -18.80 -10.76
N GLU A 271 -18.11 -18.35 -12.00
CA GLU A 271 -17.06 -18.84 -12.89
C GLU A 271 -15.66 -18.51 -12.36
N ILE A 272 -15.47 -17.30 -11.80
CA ILE A 272 -14.20 -16.94 -11.15
C ILE A 272 -13.96 -17.82 -9.92
N TRP A 273 -14.96 -17.97 -9.05
CA TRP A 273 -14.84 -18.79 -7.84
C TRP A 273 -14.48 -20.25 -8.17
N GLN A 274 -15.12 -20.85 -9.17
CA GLN A 274 -14.81 -22.22 -9.58
C GLN A 274 -13.38 -22.34 -10.12
N ALA A 275 -12.95 -21.41 -10.98
CA ALA A 275 -11.59 -21.39 -11.49
C ALA A 275 -10.54 -21.20 -10.37
N GLN A 276 -10.84 -20.40 -9.35
CA GLN A 276 -9.99 -20.25 -8.17
C GLN A 276 -9.91 -21.54 -7.35
N LYS A 277 -11.03 -22.24 -7.14
CA LYS A 277 -11.05 -23.54 -6.47
C LYS A 277 -10.20 -24.57 -7.22
N GLU A 278 -10.39 -24.69 -8.52
CA GLU A 278 -9.60 -25.58 -9.39
C GLU A 278 -8.11 -25.27 -9.29
N ALA A 279 -7.72 -23.98 -9.32
CA ALA A 279 -6.32 -23.58 -9.20
C ALA A 279 -5.70 -23.90 -7.83
N MET A 280 -6.49 -23.92 -6.75
CA MET A 280 -6.01 -24.29 -5.41
C MET A 280 -5.79 -25.79 -5.23
N VAL A 281 -6.62 -26.62 -5.86
CA VAL A 281 -6.59 -28.09 -5.67
C VAL A 281 -5.71 -28.81 -6.69
N ASP A 282 -5.00 -28.08 -7.56
CA ASP A 282 -4.13 -28.65 -8.58
C ASP A 282 -3.01 -29.52 -7.94
N HIS A 283 -2.78 -30.68 -8.54
CA HIS A 283 -1.77 -31.65 -8.12
C HIS A 283 -0.38 -31.06 -8.31
N CYS A 284 0.58 -31.41 -7.45
CA CYS A 284 1.95 -30.95 -7.65
C CYS A 284 2.69 -31.79 -8.69
N ASP A 285 3.38 -31.12 -9.61
CA ASP A 285 4.34 -31.78 -10.51
C ASP A 285 5.70 -31.70 -9.82
N ASP A 286 6.28 -32.87 -9.54
CA ASP A 286 7.60 -33.02 -8.90
C ASP A 286 8.73 -32.32 -9.66
N LYS A 287 8.50 -31.97 -10.93
CA LYS A 287 9.45 -31.24 -11.78
C LYS A 287 9.41 -29.74 -11.58
N LEU A 288 8.43 -29.22 -10.84
CA LEU A 288 8.27 -27.77 -10.68
C LEU A 288 9.34 -27.20 -9.76
N ARG A 289 10.02 -26.18 -10.29
CA ARG A 289 10.98 -25.37 -9.55
C ARG A 289 10.22 -24.51 -8.54
N ALA A 290 10.91 -24.08 -7.50
CA ALA A 290 10.35 -23.23 -6.44
C ALA A 290 9.75 -21.89 -6.92
N ASN A 291 9.98 -21.50 -8.18
CA ASN A 291 9.48 -20.25 -8.78
C ASN A 291 8.32 -20.48 -9.77
N ASP A 292 7.84 -21.71 -9.92
CA ASP A 292 6.78 -22.00 -10.89
C ASP A 292 5.41 -21.54 -10.36
N LYS A 293 4.51 -21.17 -11.29
CA LYS A 293 3.26 -20.43 -11.06
C LYS A 293 2.17 -21.18 -10.26
N LYS A 294 2.48 -22.32 -9.63
CA LYS A 294 1.45 -23.12 -8.94
C LYS A 294 1.09 -22.52 -7.60
N VAL A 295 -0.21 -22.46 -7.35
CA VAL A 295 -0.85 -21.82 -6.20
C VAL A 295 -0.64 -22.64 -4.92
N CYS A 296 -1.06 -23.91 -4.93
CA CYS A 296 -0.94 -24.82 -3.79
C CYS A 296 -0.62 -26.25 -4.27
N CYS A 297 -0.05 -27.08 -3.40
CA CYS A 297 0.12 -28.52 -3.62
C CYS A 297 -0.94 -29.27 -2.82
N SER A 298 -2.03 -29.71 -3.44
CA SER A 298 -3.08 -30.46 -2.73
C SER A 298 -2.58 -31.78 -2.16
N ASP A 299 -1.70 -32.49 -2.88
CA ASP A 299 -1.20 -33.83 -2.49
C ASP A 299 -0.15 -33.84 -1.37
N ASP A 300 0.50 -32.70 -1.11
CA ASP A 300 1.53 -32.57 -0.07
C ASP A 300 1.13 -31.49 0.93
N LEU A 301 0.41 -31.91 1.97
CA LEU A 301 -0.04 -31.02 3.05
C LEU A 301 1.11 -30.38 3.84
N THR A 302 2.33 -30.93 3.75
CA THR A 302 3.50 -30.40 4.47
C THR A 302 4.12 -29.19 3.76
N ARG A 303 3.84 -29.03 2.46
CA ARG A 303 4.38 -27.92 1.66
C ARG A 303 3.53 -26.66 1.84
N GLN A 304 4.18 -25.52 2.10
CA GLN A 304 3.49 -24.23 2.12
C GLN A 304 3.09 -23.84 0.69
N CYS A 305 1.89 -23.26 0.51
CA CYS A 305 1.46 -22.73 -0.77
C CYS A 305 2.38 -21.58 -1.22
N HIS A 306 2.62 -21.48 -2.54
CA HIS A 306 3.34 -20.37 -3.13
C HIS A 306 2.39 -19.59 -4.04
N ILE A 307 1.87 -18.47 -3.54
CA ILE A 307 0.97 -17.63 -4.33
C ILE A 307 1.74 -16.42 -4.82
N PRO A 308 1.98 -16.24 -6.13
CA PRO A 308 2.51 -14.99 -6.63
C PRO A 308 1.48 -13.87 -6.43
N TRP A 309 1.95 -12.62 -6.38
CA TRP A 309 1.05 -11.47 -6.24
C TRP A 309 -0.02 -11.47 -7.34
N ALA A 310 -1.29 -11.27 -6.94
CA ALA A 310 -2.47 -11.38 -7.81
C ALA A 310 -2.62 -12.72 -8.56
N GLY A 311 -1.87 -13.74 -8.13
CA GLY A 311 -1.78 -15.05 -8.78
C GLY A 311 -3.10 -15.80 -8.83
N ILE A 312 -3.86 -15.73 -7.74
CA ILE A 312 -5.18 -16.34 -7.63
C ILE A 312 -6.32 -15.31 -7.79
N GLY A 313 -6.01 -14.01 -7.71
CA GLY A 313 -6.93 -12.93 -8.02
C GLY A 313 -7.00 -12.66 -9.52
N GLU A 314 -6.38 -11.57 -9.96
CA GLU A 314 -6.49 -11.04 -11.34
C GLU A 314 -6.00 -12.01 -12.42
N ASN A 315 -4.95 -12.80 -12.14
CA ASN A 315 -4.43 -13.76 -13.11
C ASN A 315 -5.45 -14.87 -13.47
N ILE A 316 -6.44 -15.12 -12.61
CA ILE A 316 -7.55 -16.05 -12.88
C ILE A 316 -8.79 -15.27 -13.33
N ALA A 317 -9.11 -14.19 -12.63
CA ALA A 317 -10.35 -13.46 -12.84
C ALA A 317 -10.39 -12.73 -14.21
N HIS A 318 -9.26 -12.21 -14.69
CA HIS A 318 -9.21 -11.50 -15.98
C HIS A 318 -9.48 -12.44 -17.17
N PRO A 319 -8.83 -13.63 -17.31
CA PRO A 319 -9.18 -14.59 -18.35
C PRO A 319 -10.65 -15.02 -18.32
N VAL A 320 -11.23 -15.23 -17.13
CA VAL A 320 -12.64 -15.59 -16.98
C VAL A 320 -13.55 -14.47 -17.49
N LEU A 321 -13.34 -13.24 -17.04
CA LEU A 321 -14.14 -12.11 -17.51
C LEU A 321 -13.98 -11.91 -19.02
N LYS A 322 -12.75 -11.97 -19.54
CA LYS A 322 -12.46 -11.86 -20.98
C LYS A 322 -13.25 -12.87 -21.82
N ARG A 323 -13.37 -14.11 -21.35
CA ARG A 323 -14.19 -15.15 -22.01
C ARG A 323 -15.68 -14.79 -21.98
N LEU A 324 -16.18 -14.32 -20.84
CA LEU A 324 -17.60 -14.02 -20.63
C LEU A 324 -18.07 -12.71 -21.29
N VAL A 325 -17.17 -11.77 -21.57
CA VAL A 325 -17.49 -10.53 -22.32
C VAL A 325 -17.26 -10.67 -23.83
N ALA A 326 -16.66 -11.78 -24.28
CA ALA A 326 -16.36 -11.99 -25.70
C ALA A 326 -17.65 -11.98 -26.55
N PRO A 327 -17.62 -11.43 -27.78
CA PRO A 327 -18.76 -11.48 -28.68
C PRO A 327 -19.25 -12.92 -28.91
N GLY A 328 -20.56 -13.14 -28.77
CA GLY A 328 -21.18 -14.46 -28.93
C GLY A 328 -21.12 -15.36 -27.70
N SER A 329 -20.55 -14.90 -26.58
CA SER A 329 -20.61 -15.61 -25.29
C SER A 329 -22.04 -15.81 -24.81
N SER A 330 -22.27 -16.94 -24.14
CA SER A 330 -23.52 -17.30 -23.48
C SER A 330 -23.22 -17.90 -22.10
N PRO A 331 -23.92 -17.50 -21.03
CA PRO A 331 -24.98 -16.49 -21.02
C PRO A 331 -24.44 -15.06 -21.21
N LYS A 332 -25.30 -14.17 -21.69
CA LYS A 332 -24.99 -12.73 -21.69
C LYS A 332 -24.92 -12.25 -20.24
N ILE A 333 -23.82 -11.61 -19.88
CA ILE A 333 -23.62 -11.03 -18.56
C ILE A 333 -23.86 -9.52 -18.61
N LYS A 334 -24.38 -8.95 -17.51
CA LYS A 334 -24.43 -7.49 -17.33
C LYS A 334 -23.27 -7.06 -16.43
N TYR A 335 -22.38 -6.22 -16.95
CA TYR A 335 -21.23 -5.73 -16.19
C TYR A 335 -21.09 -4.21 -16.28
N TYR A 336 -20.47 -3.60 -15.28
CA TYR A 336 -20.15 -2.19 -15.25
C TYR A 336 -18.77 -1.96 -14.64
N CYS A 337 -17.99 -1.07 -15.26
CA CYS A 337 -16.73 -0.64 -14.67
C CYS A 337 -16.65 0.87 -14.59
N PHE A 338 -16.39 1.36 -13.38
CA PHE A 338 -16.06 2.76 -13.17
C PHE A 338 -14.70 3.05 -13.81
N HIS A 339 -14.65 4.03 -14.72
CA HIS A 339 -13.42 4.38 -15.44
C HIS A 339 -13.31 5.90 -15.62
N GLY A 340 -12.15 6.38 -16.03
CA GLY A 340 -11.93 7.80 -16.30
C GLY A 340 -12.29 8.69 -15.08
N PRO A 341 -13.14 9.73 -15.24
CA PRO A 341 -13.57 10.60 -14.14
C PRO A 341 -14.41 9.89 -13.08
N GLU A 342 -15.04 8.76 -13.39
CA GLU A 342 -15.85 7.97 -12.45
C GLU A 342 -15.04 6.90 -11.73
N GLY A 343 -13.86 6.54 -12.23
CA GLY A 343 -12.98 5.53 -11.63
C GLY A 343 -12.56 5.88 -10.21
N PHE A 344 -11.86 4.96 -9.54
CA PHE A 344 -11.46 5.13 -8.14
C PHE A 344 -9.98 5.48 -7.95
N VAL A 345 -9.25 5.65 -9.06
CA VAL A 345 -7.82 5.97 -9.07
C VAL A 345 -7.57 7.07 -10.10
N PRO A 346 -7.32 8.31 -9.67
CA PRO A 346 -6.80 9.34 -10.57
C PRO A 346 -5.50 8.92 -11.27
N SER A 347 -5.19 9.52 -12.42
CA SER A 347 -3.93 9.25 -13.11
C SER A 347 -2.71 9.47 -12.20
N ASN A 348 -1.82 8.48 -12.12
CA ASN A 348 -0.60 8.50 -11.29
C ASN A 348 -0.86 8.79 -9.79
N PHE A 349 -2.02 8.39 -9.27
CA PHE A 349 -2.40 8.69 -7.90
C PHE A 349 -1.42 8.15 -6.85
N LEU A 350 -0.88 6.95 -7.05
CA LEU A 350 0.17 6.41 -6.17
C LEU A 350 1.38 7.36 -6.06
N VAL A 351 1.83 7.92 -7.18
CA VAL A 351 2.96 8.88 -7.21
C VAL A 351 2.58 10.15 -6.46
N ILE A 352 1.33 10.60 -6.57
CA ILE A 352 0.84 11.73 -5.78
C ILE A 352 0.87 11.40 -4.28
N LEU A 353 0.32 10.26 -3.87
CA LEU A 353 0.26 9.87 -2.46
C LEU A 353 1.66 9.72 -1.83
N THR A 354 2.63 9.22 -2.59
CA THR A 354 3.97 8.90 -2.07
C THR A 354 5.02 9.99 -2.28
N LYS A 355 4.96 10.74 -3.39
CA LYS A 355 5.99 11.71 -3.79
C LYS A 355 5.53 13.16 -3.82
N LYS A 356 4.22 13.41 -3.96
CA LYS A 356 3.63 14.77 -4.00
C LYS A 356 2.41 14.86 -3.09
N PRO A 357 2.54 14.56 -1.79
CA PRO A 357 1.38 14.46 -0.91
C PRO A 357 0.71 15.81 -0.67
N GLY A 358 1.40 16.94 -0.95
CA GLY A 358 0.85 18.29 -0.87
C GLY A 358 -0.29 18.52 -1.87
N LEU A 359 -1.41 19.06 -1.40
CA LEU A 359 -2.62 19.29 -2.19
C LEU A 359 -2.37 20.23 -3.38
N ALA A 360 -1.64 21.33 -3.15
CA ALA A 360 -1.33 22.30 -4.20
C ALA A 360 -0.49 21.67 -5.35
N ASP A 361 0.54 20.90 -4.98
CA ASP A 361 1.41 20.21 -5.95
C ASP A 361 0.63 19.15 -6.73
N ALA A 362 -0.24 18.40 -6.05
CA ALA A 362 -1.09 17.40 -6.66
C ALA A 362 -2.09 18.02 -7.65
N LEU A 363 -2.77 19.11 -7.26
CA LEU A 363 -3.70 19.82 -8.16
C LEU A 363 -2.99 20.40 -9.38
N SER A 364 -1.78 20.96 -9.20
CA SER A 364 -0.94 21.43 -10.31
C SER A 364 -0.58 20.28 -11.26
N TYR A 365 -0.19 19.12 -10.70
CA TYR A 365 0.10 17.92 -11.47
C TYR A 365 -1.12 17.44 -12.27
N PHE A 366 -2.28 17.30 -11.62
CA PHE A 366 -3.51 16.87 -12.26
C PHE A 366 -3.92 17.79 -13.41
N LYS A 367 -3.80 19.11 -13.22
CA LYS A 367 -4.02 20.09 -14.28
C LYS A 367 -3.07 19.87 -15.46
N ALA A 368 -1.79 19.61 -15.20
CA ALA A 368 -0.80 19.38 -16.24
C ALA A 368 -1.08 18.11 -17.07
N VAL A 369 -1.56 17.03 -16.43
CA VAL A 369 -1.92 15.78 -17.12
C VAL A 369 -3.38 15.77 -17.61
N LYS A 370 -4.09 16.89 -17.51
CA LYS A 370 -5.51 17.06 -17.89
C LYS A 370 -6.44 16.03 -17.21
N GLU A 371 -6.15 15.72 -15.96
CA GLU A 371 -6.98 14.83 -15.16
C GLU A 371 -8.30 15.51 -14.82
N GLU A 372 -9.42 14.90 -15.21
CA GLU A 372 -10.75 15.41 -14.92
C GLU A 372 -11.19 15.01 -13.52
N LYS A 373 -11.71 15.99 -12.76
CA LYS A 373 -12.32 15.79 -11.43
C LYS A 373 -11.48 14.91 -10.47
N PRO A 374 -10.16 15.12 -10.35
CA PRO A 374 -9.28 14.24 -9.55
C PRO A 374 -9.69 14.15 -8.08
N MET A 375 -10.28 15.22 -7.53
CA MET A 375 -10.70 15.34 -6.13
C MET A 375 -12.23 15.18 -5.93
N ASP A 376 -12.93 14.71 -6.98
CA ASP A 376 -14.39 14.63 -6.99
C ASP A 376 -14.92 13.27 -7.47
N ARG A 377 -14.26 12.19 -7.05
CA ARG A 377 -14.68 10.79 -7.29
C ARG A 377 -15.55 10.27 -6.15
N ILE A 378 -16.28 9.17 -6.39
CA ILE A 378 -17.15 8.54 -5.36
C ILE A 378 -16.29 7.97 -4.24
N MET A 379 -15.23 7.27 -4.59
CA MET A 379 -14.29 6.67 -3.65
C MET A 379 -12.87 6.63 -4.25
N TYR A 380 -11.89 6.39 -3.38
CA TYR A 380 -10.47 6.39 -3.70
C TYR A 380 -9.79 5.13 -3.16
N HIS A 381 -9.08 4.42 -4.03
CA HIS A 381 -8.15 3.36 -3.61
C HIS A 381 -6.82 4.01 -3.20
N LEU A 382 -6.42 3.85 -1.93
CA LEU A 382 -5.29 4.56 -1.33
C LEU A 382 -3.96 3.78 -1.32
N PHE A 383 -3.94 2.54 -1.84
CA PHE A 383 -2.74 1.71 -1.97
C PHE A 383 -1.96 1.52 -0.65
N ALA A 384 -2.63 1.06 0.40
CA ALA A 384 -2.03 0.85 1.73
C ALA A 384 -0.77 -0.01 1.68
N SER A 385 -0.78 -1.07 0.87
CA SER A 385 0.36 -1.97 0.67
C SER A 385 1.60 -1.29 0.07
N GLN A 386 1.46 -0.07 -0.45
CA GLN A 386 2.54 0.69 -1.08
C GLN A 386 3.04 1.85 -0.20
N GLY A 387 2.83 1.74 1.11
CA GLY A 387 3.41 2.66 2.10
C GLY A 387 2.55 3.87 2.46
N PHE A 388 1.29 3.91 2.03
CA PHE A 388 0.35 4.96 2.43
C PHE A 388 0.19 5.02 3.97
N GLY A 389 -0.06 3.88 4.61
CA GLY A 389 -0.37 3.83 6.05
C GLY A 389 0.77 4.33 6.95
N ALA A 390 2.02 4.24 6.50
CA ALA A 390 3.18 4.72 7.26
C ALA A 390 3.29 6.26 7.31
N ASN A 391 2.62 6.96 6.39
CA ASN A 391 2.78 8.41 6.21
C ASN A 391 1.57 9.22 6.72
N PHE A 392 0.42 8.58 6.85
CA PHE A 392 -0.85 9.22 7.19
C PHE A 392 -1.52 8.49 8.35
N ASP A 393 -1.28 8.99 9.56
CA ASP A 393 -1.90 8.50 10.78
C ASP A 393 -2.25 9.66 11.71
N GLY A 394 -3.14 9.42 12.65
CA GLY A 394 -3.55 10.39 13.65
C GLY A 394 -4.07 11.70 13.04
N PRO A 395 -3.67 12.86 13.58
CA PRO A 395 -4.07 14.18 13.06
C PRO A 395 -3.64 14.45 11.62
N ARG A 396 -2.50 13.87 11.19
CA ARG A 396 -1.96 14.07 9.84
C ARG A 396 -2.85 13.46 8.76
N LEU A 397 -3.63 12.44 9.12
CA LEU A 397 -4.67 11.87 8.26
C LEU A 397 -5.71 12.92 7.85
N PHE A 398 -5.85 14.00 8.62
CA PHE A 398 -6.76 15.11 8.39
C PHE A 398 -6.03 16.43 8.08
N ASP A 399 -4.77 16.43 7.68
CA ASP A 399 -4.09 17.66 7.25
C ASP A 399 -4.64 18.15 5.90
N ASN A 400 -5.41 19.24 5.90
CA ASN A 400 -6.08 19.78 4.71
C ASN A 400 -5.10 20.31 3.64
N ARG A 401 -3.81 20.45 3.98
CA ARG A 401 -2.74 20.81 3.04
C ARG A 401 -2.26 19.62 2.23
N THR A 402 -2.66 18.40 2.60
CA THR A 402 -2.33 17.17 1.87
C THR A 402 -3.54 16.68 1.08
N VAL A 403 -3.29 15.94 -0.01
CA VAL A 403 -4.35 15.28 -0.80
C VAL A 403 -5.19 14.37 0.09
N VAL A 404 -4.52 13.58 0.92
CA VAL A 404 -5.15 12.61 1.83
C VAL A 404 -6.04 13.33 2.83
N GLY A 405 -5.50 14.30 3.56
CA GLY A 405 -6.28 15.01 4.57
C GLY A 405 -7.40 15.86 3.99
N TYR A 406 -7.24 16.39 2.78
CA TYR A 406 -8.37 16.99 2.06
C TYR A 406 -9.49 15.97 1.80
N LEU A 407 -9.16 14.77 1.30
CA LEU A 407 -10.14 13.72 1.02
C LEU A 407 -10.83 13.21 2.29
N TYR A 408 -10.10 12.97 3.38
CA TYR A 408 -10.67 12.54 4.66
C TYR A 408 -11.59 13.60 5.25
N ARG A 409 -11.19 14.89 5.22
CA ARG A 409 -12.07 15.98 5.67
C ARG A 409 -13.33 16.10 4.83
N LYS A 410 -13.20 15.99 3.50
CA LYS A 410 -14.35 16.00 2.58
C LYS A 410 -15.29 14.81 2.82
N SER A 411 -14.73 13.65 3.12
CA SER A 411 -15.49 12.42 3.33
C SER A 411 -16.21 12.40 4.68
N ILE A 412 -15.46 12.56 5.77
CA ILE A 412 -15.93 12.28 7.13
C ILE A 412 -15.67 13.40 8.13
N GLY A 413 -15.00 14.48 7.73
CA GLY A 413 -14.52 15.51 8.65
C GLY A 413 -15.60 16.26 9.42
N HIS A 414 -16.86 16.23 8.97
CA HIS A 414 -17.98 16.89 9.65
C HIS A 414 -18.71 16.00 10.67
N PHE A 415 -18.42 14.70 10.73
CA PHE A 415 -19.06 13.78 11.69
C PHE A 415 -18.09 12.88 12.45
N THR A 416 -16.85 12.74 11.98
CA THR A 416 -15.83 11.97 12.71
C THR A 416 -15.11 12.85 13.72
N GLN A 417 -14.69 12.25 14.83
CA GLN A 417 -13.76 12.89 15.74
C GLN A 417 -12.38 12.95 15.08
N ILE A 418 -11.90 14.17 14.80
CA ILE A 418 -10.53 14.40 14.35
C ILE A 418 -9.63 14.40 15.59
N PRO A 419 -8.62 13.50 15.68
CA PRO A 419 -7.67 13.54 16.77
C PRO A 419 -6.98 14.90 16.80
N ARG A 420 -6.92 15.52 17.98
CA ARG A 420 -6.13 16.75 18.17
C ARG A 420 -4.67 16.45 17.90
N ASP A 421 -3.98 17.39 17.25
CA ASP A 421 -2.54 17.27 17.04
C ASP A 421 -1.85 17.33 18.40
N PRO A 422 -1.11 16.29 18.83
CA PRO A 422 -0.37 16.37 20.08
C PRO A 422 0.50 17.63 20.13
N LEU A 423 1.01 18.14 19.01
CA LEU A 423 1.81 19.37 18.98
C LEU A 423 1.04 20.63 19.41
N GLU A 424 -0.31 20.61 19.39
CA GLU A 424 -1.14 21.69 19.93
C GLU A 424 -1.09 21.77 21.47
N ASP A 425 -0.80 20.65 22.16
CA ASP A 425 -0.65 20.59 23.61
C ASP A 425 0.72 21.14 24.09
N GLY A 426 1.55 21.65 23.16
CA GLY A 426 2.86 22.25 23.43
C GLY A 426 4.05 21.31 23.19
N PRO A 427 5.30 21.79 23.32
CA PRO A 427 6.47 20.96 23.07
C PRO A 427 6.62 19.87 24.14
N GLY A 428 6.94 18.66 23.72
CA GLY A 428 7.35 17.60 24.63
C GLY A 428 8.83 17.72 25.04
N LYS A 429 9.18 17.30 26.25
CA LYS A 429 10.55 17.21 26.75
C LYS A 429 10.95 15.75 26.95
N ILE A 430 12.13 15.37 26.45
CA ILE A 430 12.71 14.04 26.71
C ILE A 430 12.87 13.87 28.23
N CYS A 431 12.23 12.85 28.80
CA CYS A 431 12.22 12.61 30.24
C CYS A 431 13.04 11.37 30.65
N ALA A 432 13.15 10.36 29.78
CA ALA A 432 13.91 9.14 30.06
C ALA A 432 14.41 8.48 28.76
N SER A 433 15.54 7.80 28.82
CA SER A 433 15.92 6.82 27.78
C SER A 433 15.25 5.47 28.06
N ASP A 434 15.28 4.55 27.10
CA ASP A 434 14.76 3.19 27.28
C ASP A 434 15.30 2.52 28.56
N GLY A 435 14.39 1.98 29.38
CA GLY A 435 14.65 1.41 30.71
C GLY A 435 14.72 2.42 31.88
N GLY A 436 14.63 3.73 31.63
CA GLY A 436 14.63 4.76 32.68
C GLY A 436 13.23 5.10 33.21
N THR A 437 13.14 5.85 34.31
CA THR A 437 11.87 6.37 34.85
C THR A 437 11.58 7.78 34.35
N CYS A 438 10.39 8.00 33.80
CA CYS A 438 9.90 9.30 33.34
C CYS A 438 8.89 9.87 34.35
N HIS A 439 9.17 11.04 34.91
CA HIS A 439 8.22 11.78 35.74
C HIS A 439 7.41 12.74 34.86
N CYS A 440 6.09 12.53 34.76
CA CYS A 440 5.21 13.28 33.89
C CYS A 440 3.80 13.42 34.47
N HIS A 441 3.24 14.63 34.37
CA HIS A 441 1.82 14.92 34.60
C HIS A 441 1.17 15.30 33.26
N GLY A 442 0.88 14.29 32.44
CA GLY A 442 0.34 14.45 31.09
C GLY A 442 0.55 13.21 30.22
N LYS A 443 0.91 13.40 28.96
CA LYS A 443 1.14 12.30 28.03
C LYS A 443 2.61 11.94 27.97
N VAL A 444 2.92 10.65 27.99
CA VAL A 444 4.27 10.14 27.70
C VAL A 444 4.25 9.39 26.38
N PHE A 445 5.09 9.85 25.45
CA PHE A 445 5.28 9.24 24.15
C PHE A 445 6.54 8.39 24.18
N TYR A 446 6.43 7.13 23.78
CA TYR A 446 7.54 6.17 23.67
C TYR A 446 7.77 5.81 22.21
N GLY A 447 8.98 6.06 21.71
CA GLY A 447 9.30 5.88 20.30
C GLY A 447 10.79 6.05 20.03
N ARG A 448 11.18 6.18 18.76
CA ARG A 448 12.59 6.30 18.36
C ARG A 448 13.33 7.38 19.13
N ARG A 449 14.57 7.07 19.54
CA ARG A 449 15.45 8.00 20.26
C ARG A 449 16.15 9.00 19.35
N PHE A 450 16.43 8.60 18.11
CA PHE A 450 17.31 9.34 17.19
C PHE A 450 16.62 9.63 15.85
N MET A 451 17.03 10.71 15.17
CA MET A 451 16.46 11.12 13.88
C MET A 451 16.72 10.11 12.75
N ASP A 452 17.86 9.41 12.78
CA ASP A 452 18.31 8.45 11.76
C ASP A 452 18.16 6.97 12.19
N ASP A 453 17.45 6.74 13.30
CA ASP A 453 17.18 5.43 13.92
C ASP A 453 18.43 4.67 14.43
N LEU A 454 19.66 5.18 14.23
CA LEU A 454 20.91 4.53 14.66
C LEU A 454 21.67 5.32 15.74
N GLY A 455 21.66 6.65 15.68
CA GLY A 455 22.42 7.50 16.60
C GLY A 455 22.34 9.01 16.30
N GLY A 456 23.20 9.79 16.93
CA GLY A 456 23.30 11.23 16.64
C GLY A 456 22.20 12.07 17.29
N LYS A 457 21.56 12.96 16.50
CA LYS A 457 20.61 13.94 17.03
C LYS A 457 19.36 13.23 17.57
N GLN A 458 19.03 13.51 18.83
CA GLN A 458 17.83 12.95 19.44
C GLN A 458 16.55 13.46 18.75
N ALA A 459 15.57 12.58 18.61
CA ALA A 459 14.27 12.95 18.10
C ALA A 459 13.56 13.88 19.09
N ASN A 460 12.94 14.95 18.60
CA ASN A 460 11.98 15.74 19.38
C ASN A 460 10.58 15.14 19.22
N LEU A 461 9.57 15.68 19.93
CA LEU A 461 8.20 15.18 19.87
C LEU A 461 7.68 15.13 18.42
N GLU A 462 7.83 16.22 17.67
CA GLU A 462 7.41 16.29 16.27
C GLU A 462 8.02 15.17 15.42
N SER A 463 9.32 14.92 15.56
CA SER A 463 10.02 13.89 14.80
C SER A 463 9.66 12.46 15.24
N LEU A 464 9.36 12.27 16.52
CA LEU A 464 8.90 10.99 17.07
C LEU A 464 7.51 10.65 16.54
N LEU A 465 6.59 11.62 16.53
CA LEU A 465 5.21 11.45 16.03
C LEU A 465 5.13 11.14 14.52
N ARG A 466 6.21 11.39 13.76
CA ARG A 466 6.31 11.02 12.34
C ARG A 466 6.58 9.52 12.10
N ARG A 467 6.74 8.73 13.16
CA ARG A 467 6.98 7.28 13.12
C ARG A 467 6.02 6.55 14.07
N THR A 468 5.98 5.23 13.97
CA THR A 468 5.29 4.38 14.94
C THR A 468 5.79 4.68 16.35
N HIS A 469 4.86 4.92 17.26
CA HIS A 469 5.12 5.24 18.65
C HIS A 469 3.96 4.73 19.52
N ALA A 470 4.19 4.66 20.83
CA ALA A 470 3.17 4.37 21.82
C ALA A 470 2.95 5.59 22.70
N VAL A 471 1.74 5.74 23.24
CA VAL A 471 1.37 6.85 24.12
C VAL A 471 0.61 6.33 25.34
N LYS A 472 0.86 6.94 26.51
CA LYS A 472 0.08 6.72 27.73
C LYS A 472 -0.16 8.04 28.45
N GLU A 473 -1.32 8.16 29.07
CA GLU A 473 -1.62 9.20 30.07
C GLU A 473 -0.98 8.81 31.40
N VAL A 474 -0.25 9.73 32.01
CA VAL A 474 0.56 9.53 33.22
C VAL A 474 0.31 10.69 34.19
N ASN A 475 0.15 10.35 35.46
CA ASN A 475 0.05 11.32 36.55
C ASN A 475 1.03 10.91 37.67
N GLY A 476 2.33 11.17 37.46
CA GLY A 476 3.41 10.75 38.35
C GLY A 476 4.56 10.13 37.56
N GLU A 477 4.91 8.88 37.89
CA GLU A 477 6.06 8.18 37.31
C GLU A 477 5.63 7.04 36.39
N ILE A 478 6.37 6.83 35.31
CA ILE A 478 6.23 5.66 34.43
C ILE A 478 7.59 5.15 33.99
N GLU A 479 7.75 3.83 33.95
CA GLU A 479 8.94 3.21 33.36
C GLU A 479 8.90 3.35 31.83
N CYS A 480 9.97 3.89 31.26
CA CYS A 480 10.14 4.10 29.84
C CYS A 480 10.65 2.84 29.15
N SER A 481 9.82 1.81 29.01
CA SER A 481 10.24 0.54 28.42
C SER A 481 9.19 -0.11 27.55
N ALA A 482 9.64 -1.00 26.67
CA ALA A 482 8.76 -1.82 25.84
C ALA A 482 7.85 -2.75 26.67
N GLY A 483 8.21 -3.08 27.92
CA GLY A 483 7.34 -3.84 28.81
C GLY A 483 6.07 -3.08 29.21
N ILE A 484 6.16 -1.75 29.32
CA ILE A 484 5.02 -0.89 29.65
C ILE A 484 4.25 -0.46 28.41
N PHE A 485 4.97 -0.06 27.35
CA PHE A 485 4.38 0.56 26.16
C PHE A 485 4.11 -0.41 25.00
N GLY A 486 4.66 -1.63 25.04
CA GLY A 486 4.91 -2.44 23.85
C GLY A 486 6.16 -1.93 23.10
N ASP A 487 6.67 -2.71 22.14
CA ASP A 487 7.77 -2.26 21.28
C ASP A 487 7.22 -1.69 19.95
N PRO A 488 7.09 -0.35 19.81
CA PRO A 488 6.60 0.23 18.57
C PRO A 488 7.61 0.13 17.42
N LEU A 489 8.90 -0.08 17.72
CA LEU A 489 10.00 -0.07 16.76
C LEU A 489 11.07 -1.08 17.17
N PHE A 490 10.89 -2.33 16.73
CA PHE A 490 11.84 -3.41 16.97
C PHE A 490 13.25 -3.02 16.49
N THR A 491 14.27 -3.46 17.25
CA THR A 491 15.70 -3.15 17.07
C THR A 491 16.12 -1.67 17.05
N THR A 492 15.19 -0.74 17.21
CA THR A 492 15.49 0.70 17.22
C THR A 492 15.69 1.19 18.65
N PRO A 493 16.74 1.99 18.95
CA PRO A 493 16.87 2.65 20.25
C PRO A 493 15.70 3.59 20.51
N LYS A 494 15.11 3.54 21.71
CA LYS A 494 13.91 4.29 22.08
C LYS A 494 14.14 5.25 23.26
N HIS A 495 13.23 6.19 23.43
CA HIS A 495 13.17 7.08 24.58
C HIS A 495 11.74 7.55 24.85
N CYS A 496 11.54 8.21 25.99
CA CYS A 496 10.27 8.81 26.37
C CYS A 496 10.34 10.32 26.31
N ILE A 497 9.27 10.91 25.79
CA ILE A 497 9.03 12.35 25.77
C ILE A 497 7.77 12.63 26.58
N CYS A 498 7.90 13.41 27.64
CA CYS A 498 6.77 13.90 28.44
C CYS A 498 6.22 15.18 27.81
N GLN A 499 4.91 15.20 27.59
CA GLN A 499 4.13 16.37 27.25
C GLN A 499 3.18 16.67 28.41
N PRO A 500 3.47 17.70 29.23
CA PRO A 500 2.62 18.08 30.35
C PRO A 500 1.21 18.46 29.90
N ARG A 501 0.20 18.24 30.74
CA ARG A 501 -1.14 18.81 30.50
C ARG A 501 -1.07 20.33 30.52
N THR A 502 -1.68 20.97 29.53
CA THR A 502 -2.01 22.39 29.58
C THR A 502 -3.08 22.58 30.66
N THR A 503 -2.73 23.29 31.73
CA THR A 503 -3.63 23.66 32.84
C THR A 503 -4.61 24.74 32.44
#